data_AF-A0A6H5GP70-F1
#
_entry.id   AF-A0A6H5GP70-F1
#
_cell.length_a   1.000
_cell.length_b   1.000
_cell.length_c   1.000
_cell.angle_alpha   90.00
_cell.angle_beta   90.00
_cell.angle_gamma   90.00
#
_symmetry.space_group_name_H-M   'P 1'
#
loop_
_entity.id
_entity.type
_entity.pdbx_description
1 polymer ?
#
loop_
_entity_poly.entity_id
_entity_poly.type
_entity_poly.pdbx_seq_one_letter_code
_entity_poly.pdbx_strand_id
1 'polypeptide(L)'
;MEQTVYRNYQKITLQESPGKIPAGRIPRSKDVIMLGDLCDRCKPGDEIDVTGVYTNTYEGSLNTEHGFPVFATVILANHLIVKDSKQIVESLTEEDVTTILKLSKDHRIGERIISSIGPSIYGHDFIKRGIALALFGGQPKNPSQKHKVRGDINVLLCGDPGTAKSQFLKFVEKIAPRAIFTTGQGASAVGLTAYVRRSPVSHEWTLEAGALVLADKGVCLIDEFDKVGLEMLTCGKSHWIMFDLINFSMFADERPRQDVDTRGDGAAEHFNIQGRHRNVAAGQVNLSEPIMSRFDILCVVRDEADPQIDEQLAKFVVGSHVRHHPAAPPAAEITDDAQASDALPQDLLKKYLVYARQNIHPRLHNMDQDKIAKLYSTLRQESMVSAG
;
A
#
# COMPACT_ATOMS: atom_id res chain seq x y z
N MET A 1 8.49 -0.61 52.49
CA MET A 1 8.34 -0.20 51.08
C MET A 1 9.01 1.16 50.79
N GLU A 2 9.82 1.71 51.71
CA GLU A 2 10.32 3.10 51.59
C GLU A 2 11.59 3.26 50.73
N GLN A 3 12.25 2.16 50.34
CA GLN A 3 13.43 2.18 49.44
C GLN A 3 13.43 0.98 48.48
N THR A 4 12.54 0.99 47.49
CA THR A 4 12.57 0.03 46.36
C THR A 4 12.75 0.77 45.05
N VAL A 5 13.66 0.29 44.19
CA VAL A 5 13.85 0.80 42.83
C VAL A 5 13.11 -0.13 41.87
N TYR A 6 12.12 0.42 41.17
CA TYR A 6 11.36 -0.29 40.15
C TYR A 6 11.95 -0.06 38.77
N ARG A 7 11.84 -1.06 37.89
CA ARG A 7 12.24 -0.95 36.49
C ARG A 7 11.13 -1.48 35.59
N ASN A 8 10.86 -0.76 34.50
CA ASN A 8 9.94 -1.22 33.48
C ASN A 8 10.46 -2.52 32.87
N TYR A 9 9.55 -3.48 32.70
CA TYR A 9 9.82 -4.79 32.13
C TYR A 9 8.76 -5.08 31.08
N GLN A 10 9.19 -5.45 29.88
CA GLN A 10 8.30 -5.86 28.80
C GLN A 10 8.87 -7.10 28.12
N LYS A 11 8.02 -8.10 27.92
CA LYS A 11 8.35 -9.31 27.16
C LYS A 11 7.66 -9.22 25.81
N ILE A 12 8.40 -9.45 24.73
CA ILE A 12 7.86 -9.55 23.36
C ILE A 12 8.27 -10.89 22.75
N THR A 13 7.46 -11.41 21.84
CA THR A 13 7.80 -12.59 21.05
C THR A 13 8.18 -12.14 19.65
N LEU A 14 9.46 -12.31 19.30
CA LEU A 14 10.00 -11.98 17.99
C LEU A 14 9.85 -13.20 17.06
N GLN A 15 9.30 -12.99 15.87
CA GLN A 15 9.13 -14.00 14.84
C GLN A 15 10.00 -13.65 13.62
N GLU A 16 10.53 -14.67 12.93
CA GLU A 16 11.26 -14.48 11.67
C GLU A 16 10.37 -13.82 10.59
N SER A 17 10.94 -12.87 9.85
CA SER A 17 10.22 -12.24 8.73
C SER A 17 9.96 -13.28 7.63
N PRO A 18 8.71 -13.40 7.15
CA PRO A 18 8.31 -14.46 6.21
C PRO A 18 9.09 -14.42 4.89
N GLY A 19 9.57 -13.24 4.46
CA GLY A 19 10.33 -13.09 3.22
C GLY A 19 11.74 -13.70 3.25
N LYS A 20 12.30 -13.99 4.43
CA LYS A 20 13.64 -14.59 4.58
C LYS A 20 13.60 -16.10 4.80
N ILE A 21 12.41 -16.68 4.95
CA ILE A 21 12.26 -18.09 5.30
C ILE A 21 12.26 -18.92 4.01
N PRO A 22 13.05 -20.00 3.93
CA PRO A 22 12.99 -20.91 2.80
C PRO A 22 11.61 -21.55 2.69
N ALA A 23 11.12 -21.71 1.46
CA ALA A 23 9.80 -22.25 1.19
C ALA A 23 9.58 -23.61 1.89
N GLY A 24 8.44 -23.77 2.57
CA GLY A 24 8.06 -25.00 3.26
C GLY A 24 8.51 -25.12 4.73
N ARG A 25 9.25 -24.14 5.27
CA ARG A 25 9.65 -24.13 6.70
C ARG A 25 8.70 -23.29 7.55
N ILE A 26 8.35 -23.79 8.73
CA ILE A 26 7.57 -23.03 9.72
C ILE A 26 8.45 -21.94 10.34
N PRO A 27 7.97 -20.68 10.41
CA PRO A 27 8.69 -19.59 11.07
C PRO A 27 9.06 -19.92 12.51
N ARG A 28 10.29 -19.63 12.90
CA ARG A 28 10.70 -19.74 14.30
C ARG A 28 10.42 -18.43 15.03
N SER A 29 10.16 -18.57 16.33
CA SER A 29 9.99 -17.45 17.25
C SER A 29 10.89 -17.59 18.46
N LYS A 30 11.26 -16.45 19.04
CA LYS A 30 12.01 -16.35 20.29
C LYS A 30 11.49 -15.21 21.13
N ASP A 31 11.54 -15.40 22.44
CA ASP A 31 11.18 -14.37 23.39
C ASP A 31 12.34 -13.40 23.60
N VAL A 32 12.00 -12.12 23.62
CA VAL A 32 12.91 -11.01 23.85
C VAL A 32 12.40 -10.22 25.06
N ILE A 33 13.30 -9.95 26.01
CA ILE A 33 13.02 -9.10 27.17
C ILE A 33 13.59 -7.72 26.90
N MET A 34 12.73 -6.71 27.05
CA MET A 34 13.07 -5.29 27.01
C MET A 34 12.92 -4.69 28.39
N LEU A 35 13.85 -3.81 28.75
CA LEU A 35 13.91 -3.20 30.07
C LEU A 35 13.99 -1.68 29.96
N GLY A 36 13.36 -0.96 30.89
CA GLY A 36 13.51 0.49 31.02
C GLY A 36 13.01 1.29 29.81
N ASP A 37 13.96 1.86 29.07
CA ASP A 37 13.78 2.80 27.95
C ASP A 37 13.43 2.13 26.61
N LEU A 38 13.64 0.82 26.51
CA LEU A 38 13.26 0.01 25.35
C LEU A 38 11.77 -0.38 25.37
N CYS A 39 11.10 -0.24 26.51
CA CYS A 39 9.68 -0.54 26.63
C CYS A 39 8.84 0.42 25.76
N ASP A 40 7.75 -0.10 25.19
CA ASP A 40 6.79 0.61 24.32
C ASP A 40 7.36 1.18 23.01
N ARG A 41 8.58 0.78 22.61
CA ARG A 41 9.18 1.23 21.34
C ARG A 41 8.66 0.49 20.11
N CYS A 42 8.16 -0.74 20.26
CA CYS A 42 7.66 -1.57 19.16
C CYS A 42 6.20 -1.95 19.39
N LYS A 43 5.44 -2.06 18.29
CA LYS A 43 4.07 -2.57 18.30
C LYS A 43 4.01 -3.96 17.66
N PRO A 44 2.99 -4.77 17.99
CA PRO A 44 2.76 -6.03 17.28
C PRO A 44 2.68 -5.79 15.77
N GLY A 45 3.45 -6.57 15.01
CA GLY A 45 3.51 -6.52 13.55
C GLY A 45 4.48 -5.49 12.95
N ASP A 46 5.18 -4.70 13.77
CA ASP A 46 6.30 -3.90 13.26
C ASP A 46 7.51 -4.81 12.93
N GLU A 47 8.21 -4.52 11.85
CA GLU A 47 9.50 -5.16 11.57
C GLU A 47 10.59 -4.54 12.44
N ILE A 48 11.26 -5.36 13.25
CA ILE A 48 12.28 -4.90 14.20
C ILE A 48 13.59 -5.68 14.02
N ASP A 49 14.70 -4.95 14.13
CA ASP A 49 16.04 -5.50 14.31
C ASP A 49 16.46 -5.31 15.76
N VAL A 50 16.67 -6.41 16.47
CA VAL A 50 17.05 -6.40 17.88
C VAL A 50 18.49 -6.86 18.02
N THR A 51 19.32 -6.03 18.66
CA THR A 51 20.63 -6.43 19.17
C THR A 51 20.51 -6.71 20.65
N GLY A 52 20.92 -7.90 21.07
CA GLY A 52 20.77 -8.33 22.45
C GLY A 52 21.71 -9.45 22.83
N VAL A 53 21.73 -9.75 24.12
CA VAL A 53 22.51 -10.86 24.68
C VAL A 53 21.63 -12.10 24.71
N TYR A 54 22.12 -13.19 24.11
CA TYR A 54 21.45 -14.48 24.16
C TYR A 54 21.67 -15.10 25.54
N THR A 55 20.59 -15.36 26.27
CA THR A 55 20.61 -15.89 27.63
C THR A 55 19.80 -17.17 27.73
N ASN A 56 20.17 -18.00 28.69
CA ASN A 56 19.45 -19.23 29.03
C ASN A 56 19.04 -19.20 30.50
N THR A 57 17.81 -19.61 30.76
CA THR A 57 17.27 -19.74 32.10
C THR A 57 16.87 -21.19 32.32
N TYR A 58 17.13 -21.71 33.51
CA TYR A 58 16.69 -23.04 33.90
C TYR A 58 15.22 -22.97 34.35
N GLU A 59 14.36 -23.72 33.67
CA GLU A 59 12.95 -23.84 34.04
C GLU A 59 12.65 -25.30 34.41
N GLY A 60 12.28 -25.55 35.67
CA GLY A 60 12.04 -26.91 36.17
C GLY A 60 10.80 -27.59 35.58
N SER A 61 9.85 -26.80 35.07
CA SER A 61 8.62 -27.25 34.41
C SER A 61 8.91 -28.02 33.11
N LEU A 62 9.73 -27.44 32.22
CA LEU A 62 10.07 -28.02 30.92
C LEU A 62 10.80 -29.36 31.03
N ASN A 63 11.60 -29.55 32.08
CA ASN A 63 12.36 -30.77 32.29
C ASN A 63 11.48 -31.96 32.65
N THR A 64 10.36 -31.70 33.34
CA THR A 64 9.41 -32.75 33.72
C THR A 64 8.61 -33.25 32.51
N GLU A 65 8.28 -32.36 31.57
CA GLU A 65 7.54 -32.71 30.37
C GLU A 65 8.42 -33.36 29.28
N HIS A 66 9.66 -32.87 29.11
CA HIS A 66 10.53 -33.33 28.03
C HIS A 66 11.51 -34.44 28.44
N GLY A 67 11.68 -34.73 29.74
CA GLY A 67 12.55 -35.82 30.24
C GLY A 67 14.06 -35.58 30.04
N PHE A 68 14.44 -34.40 29.55
CA PHE A 68 15.82 -33.93 29.40
C PHE A 68 15.94 -32.50 29.95
N PRO A 69 17.14 -32.07 30.41
CA PRO A 69 17.34 -30.70 30.86
C PRO A 69 17.27 -29.73 29.67
N VAL A 70 16.10 -29.15 29.45
CA VAL A 70 15.85 -28.14 28.42
C VAL A 70 15.96 -26.77 29.06
N PHE A 71 16.87 -25.95 28.53
CA PHE A 71 17.00 -24.56 28.94
C PHE A 71 16.05 -23.67 28.14
N ALA A 72 15.30 -22.81 28.83
CA ALA A 72 14.51 -21.77 28.19
C ALA A 72 15.46 -20.67 27.70
N THR A 73 15.41 -20.36 26.42
CA THR A 73 16.34 -19.39 25.80
C THR A 73 15.61 -18.07 25.57
N VAL A 74 16.18 -16.97 26.05
CA VAL A 74 15.59 -15.64 25.96
C VAL A 74 16.66 -14.65 25.53
N ILE A 75 16.29 -13.66 24.72
CA ILE A 75 17.20 -12.59 24.31
C ILE A 75 16.96 -11.37 25.19
N LEU A 76 17.99 -10.89 25.88
CA LEU A 76 17.95 -9.60 26.58
C LEU A 76 18.27 -8.49 25.58
N ALA A 77 17.29 -7.66 25.23
CA ALA A 77 17.47 -6.57 24.29
C ALA A 77 18.39 -5.49 24.88
N ASN A 78 19.38 -5.07 24.09
CA ASN A 78 20.23 -3.93 24.39
C ASN A 78 19.92 -2.75 23.46
N HIS A 79 19.64 -3.04 22.19
CA HIS A 79 19.30 -2.04 21.20
C HIS A 79 18.19 -2.56 20.29
N LEU A 80 17.22 -1.70 19.99
CA LEU A 80 16.07 -2.02 19.14
C LEU A 80 15.94 -0.96 18.05
N ILE A 81 16.02 -1.42 16.81
CA ILE A 81 15.79 -0.63 15.60
C ILE A 81 14.46 -1.09 15.04
N VAL A 82 13.45 -0.22 15.04
CA VAL A 82 12.23 -0.49 14.29
C VAL A 82 12.49 -0.06 12.85
N LYS A 83 12.34 -0.97 11.90
CA LYS A 83 12.50 -0.71 10.45
C LYS A 83 11.42 0.20 9.86
N ASP A 84 10.65 0.85 10.73
CA ASP A 84 9.56 1.72 10.35
C ASP A 84 10.09 3.13 10.05
N SER A 85 9.40 3.80 9.13
CA SER A 85 9.76 5.09 8.53
C SER A 85 10.13 6.26 9.45
N LYS A 86 9.86 6.21 10.75
CA LYS A 86 10.20 7.30 11.67
C LYS A 86 11.71 7.55 11.74
N GLN A 87 12.53 6.52 11.55
CA GLN A 87 13.99 6.68 11.50
C GLN A 87 14.50 7.24 10.17
N ILE A 88 13.75 7.12 9.06
CA ILE A 88 14.12 7.77 7.80
C ILE A 88 14.12 9.30 8.00
N VAL A 89 13.21 9.81 8.83
CA VAL A 89 13.17 11.22 9.24
C VAL A 89 14.39 11.59 10.07
N GLU A 90 14.75 10.74 11.03
CA GLU A 90 15.92 10.96 11.89
C GLU A 90 17.24 10.87 11.09
N SER A 91 17.22 10.20 9.93
CA SER A 91 18.33 10.15 8.98
C SER A 91 18.36 11.29 7.96
N LEU A 92 17.35 12.19 7.94
CA LEU A 92 17.37 13.34 7.05
C LEU A 92 18.49 14.28 7.47
N THR A 93 19.52 14.35 6.64
CA THR A 93 20.58 15.34 6.82
C THR A 93 20.07 16.73 6.49
N GLU A 94 20.68 17.76 7.07
CA GLU A 94 20.37 19.15 6.70
C GLU A 94 20.61 19.39 5.19
N GLU A 95 21.60 18.72 4.60
CA GLU A 95 21.87 18.75 3.16
C GLU A 95 20.68 18.22 2.32
N ASP A 96 20.10 17.09 2.72
CA ASP A 96 18.91 16.53 2.06
C ASP A 96 17.75 17.53 2.10
N VAL A 97 17.51 18.18 3.25
CA VAL A 97 16.44 19.17 3.42
C VAL A 97 16.68 20.39 2.52
N THR A 98 17.91 20.90 2.44
CA THR A 98 18.21 22.02 1.53
C THR A 98 17.99 21.65 0.07
N THR A 99 18.28 20.41 -0.32
CA THR A 99 18.06 19.91 -1.67
C THR A 99 16.56 19.81 -1.98
N ILE A 100 15.78 19.26 -1.05
CA ILE A 100 14.32 19.19 -1.13
C ILE A 100 13.70 20.59 -1.28
N LEU A 101 14.16 21.57 -0.52
CA LEU A 101 13.68 22.96 -0.59
C LEU A 101 14.10 23.70 -1.86
N LYS A 102 15.21 23.33 -2.49
CA LYS A 102 15.59 23.85 -3.82
C LYS A 102 14.66 23.28 -4.88
N LEU A 103 14.45 21.96 -4.89
CA LEU A 103 13.58 21.28 -5.83
C LEU A 103 12.12 21.72 -5.74
N SER A 104 11.62 22.02 -4.53
CA SER A 104 10.23 22.46 -4.35
C SER A 104 9.92 23.83 -4.97
N LYS A 105 10.94 24.63 -5.29
CA LYS A 105 10.78 25.94 -5.96
C LYS A 105 10.70 25.81 -7.48
N ASP A 106 11.00 24.65 -8.04
CA ASP A 106 10.95 24.44 -9.49
C ASP A 106 9.50 24.40 -9.97
N HIS A 107 9.19 25.16 -11.02
CA HIS A 107 7.82 25.27 -11.54
C HIS A 107 7.27 23.94 -12.08
N ARG A 108 8.15 23.04 -12.57
CA ARG A 108 7.78 21.74 -13.16
C ARG A 108 7.84 20.57 -12.18
N ILE A 109 8.00 20.82 -10.87
CA ILE A 109 8.21 19.74 -9.89
C ILE A 109 7.05 18.72 -9.86
N GLY A 110 5.82 19.16 -10.13
CA GLY A 110 4.65 18.27 -10.16
C GLY A 110 4.76 17.21 -11.26
N GLU A 111 5.10 17.60 -12.48
CA GLU A 111 5.27 16.68 -13.62
C GLU A 111 6.48 15.77 -13.41
N ARG A 112 7.57 16.31 -12.84
CA ARG A 112 8.76 15.53 -12.47
C ARG A 112 8.44 14.43 -11.47
N ILE A 113 7.68 14.74 -10.43
CA ILE A 113 7.24 13.73 -9.45
C ILE A 113 6.37 12.66 -10.12
N ILE A 114 5.44 13.05 -10.99
CA ILE A 114 4.56 12.11 -11.71
C ILE A 114 5.37 11.18 -12.61
N SER A 115 6.32 11.72 -13.37
CA SER A 115 7.21 10.92 -14.24
C SER A 115 8.15 10.00 -13.43
N SER A 116 8.48 10.37 -12.19
CA SER A 116 9.31 9.57 -11.29
C SER A 116 8.57 8.37 -10.67
N ILE A 117 7.24 8.37 -10.73
CA ILE A 117 6.41 7.27 -10.21
C ILE A 117 6.29 6.19 -11.29
N GLY A 118 6.86 5.01 -11.00
CA GLY A 118 6.88 3.87 -11.90
C GLY A 118 7.62 4.15 -13.22
N PRO A 119 8.93 4.49 -13.18
CA PRO A 119 9.70 4.78 -14.39
C PRO A 119 9.87 3.55 -15.30
N SER A 120 9.57 2.35 -14.81
CA SER A 120 9.58 1.09 -15.56
C SER A 120 8.26 0.80 -16.29
N ILE A 121 7.24 1.67 -16.15
CA ILE A 121 5.92 1.49 -16.75
C ILE A 121 5.68 2.65 -17.73
N TYR A 122 5.38 2.32 -18.97
CA TYR A 122 5.12 3.30 -20.02
C TYR A 122 3.73 3.93 -19.86
N GLY A 123 3.63 5.23 -20.12
CA GLY A 123 2.36 5.97 -20.09
C GLY A 123 1.68 6.02 -18.71
N HIS A 124 0.35 5.93 -18.74
CA HIS A 124 -0.55 5.98 -17.57
C HIS A 124 -0.37 7.21 -16.66
N ASP A 125 -0.19 8.39 -17.23
CA ASP A 125 0.08 9.63 -16.48
C ASP A 125 -1.00 9.98 -15.44
N PHE A 126 -2.27 9.71 -15.77
CA PHE A 126 -3.38 9.92 -14.84
C PHE A 126 -3.33 8.98 -13.63
N ILE A 127 -2.94 7.72 -13.82
CA ILE A 127 -2.79 6.75 -12.73
C ILE A 127 -1.60 7.14 -11.86
N LYS A 128 -0.46 7.46 -12.48
CA LYS A 128 0.74 7.94 -11.79
C LYS A 128 0.43 9.17 -10.95
N ARG A 129 -0.34 10.13 -11.49
CA ARG A 129 -0.80 11.31 -10.77
C ARG A 129 -1.74 10.98 -9.61
N GLY A 130 -2.68 10.06 -9.80
CA GLY A 130 -3.56 9.59 -8.72
C GLY A 130 -2.78 8.95 -7.57
N ILE A 131 -1.83 8.07 -7.91
CA ILE A 131 -0.91 7.44 -6.94
C ILE A 131 -0.05 8.51 -6.25
N ALA A 132 0.48 9.49 -6.98
CA ALA A 132 1.27 10.59 -6.42
C ALA A 132 0.48 11.33 -5.34
N LEU A 133 -0.74 11.76 -5.67
CA LEU A 133 -1.61 12.50 -4.76
C LEU A 133 -1.95 11.68 -3.51
N ALA A 134 -2.24 10.39 -3.67
CA ALA A 134 -2.53 9.51 -2.54
C ALA A 134 -1.31 9.23 -1.65
N LEU A 135 -0.11 9.15 -2.24
CA LEU A 135 1.14 9.00 -1.50
C LEU A 135 1.47 10.25 -0.65
N PHE A 136 1.25 11.46 -1.15
CA PHE A 136 1.38 12.68 -0.34
C PHE A 136 0.27 12.79 0.71
N GLY A 137 -0.96 12.39 0.34
CA GLY A 137 -2.13 12.50 1.20
C GLY A 137 -2.56 13.96 1.43
N GLY A 138 -3.72 14.12 2.06
CA GLY A 138 -4.24 15.42 2.50
C GLY A 138 -4.09 15.61 4.01
N GLN A 139 -4.50 16.78 4.48
CA GLN A 139 -4.43 17.11 5.91
C GLN A 139 -5.73 16.67 6.63
N PRO A 140 -5.64 15.79 7.66
CA PRO A 140 -6.78 15.47 8.50
C PRO A 140 -7.20 16.69 9.31
N LYS A 141 -8.51 16.93 9.43
CA LYS A 141 -9.06 18.10 10.14
C LYS A 141 -9.91 17.63 11.30
N ASN A 142 -9.82 18.26 12.46
CA ASN A 142 -10.70 17.98 13.59
C ASN A 142 -11.40 19.27 14.04
N PRO A 143 -12.45 19.71 13.34
CA PRO A 143 -13.21 20.88 13.74
C PRO A 143 -13.84 20.65 15.13
N SER A 144 -13.45 21.50 16.09
CA SER A 144 -14.01 21.55 17.45
C SER A 144 -13.94 20.25 18.26
N GLN A 145 -12.97 19.37 17.97
CA GLN A 145 -12.77 18.07 18.63
C GLN A 145 -13.95 17.07 18.59
N LYS A 146 -15.02 17.35 17.83
CA LYS A 146 -16.21 16.47 17.77
C LYS A 146 -16.10 15.36 16.74
N HIS A 147 -15.56 15.67 15.57
CA HIS A 147 -15.44 14.72 14.47
C HIS A 147 -14.12 14.93 13.72
N LYS A 148 -13.37 13.85 13.53
CA LYS A 148 -12.18 13.83 12.69
C LYS A 148 -12.60 13.64 11.24
N VAL A 149 -12.26 14.59 10.39
CA VAL A 149 -12.39 14.53 8.94
C VAL A 149 -11.13 13.91 8.38
N ARG A 150 -11.34 12.87 7.55
CA ARG A 150 -10.31 12.12 6.84
C ARG A 150 -9.47 13.05 5.94
N GLY A 151 -8.14 12.90 6.00
CA GLY A 151 -7.20 13.57 5.11
C GLY A 151 -6.64 12.67 4.01
N ASP A 152 -6.72 11.36 4.22
CA ASP A 152 -6.20 10.35 3.30
C ASP A 152 -7.09 10.18 2.05
N ILE A 153 -6.48 9.79 0.93
CA ILE A 153 -7.15 9.62 -0.37
C ILE A 153 -7.14 8.14 -0.75
N ASN A 154 -8.31 7.59 -1.10
CA ASN A 154 -8.44 6.20 -1.52
C ASN A 154 -8.44 6.14 -3.04
N VAL A 155 -7.68 5.20 -3.61
CA VAL A 155 -7.55 5.03 -5.05
C VAL A 155 -7.96 3.60 -5.42
N LEU A 156 -8.90 3.50 -6.37
CA LEU A 156 -9.31 2.24 -6.98
C LEU A 156 -8.79 2.18 -8.42
N LEU A 157 -7.96 1.19 -8.72
CA LEU A 157 -7.42 0.97 -10.07
C LEU A 157 -8.09 -0.28 -10.66
N CYS A 158 -8.95 -0.08 -11.65
CA CYS A 158 -9.69 -1.12 -12.33
C CYS A 158 -9.21 -1.24 -13.77
N GLY A 159 -9.25 -2.44 -14.35
CA GLY A 159 -9.00 -2.60 -15.78
C GLY A 159 -8.78 -4.03 -16.23
N ASP A 160 -8.35 -4.18 -17.46
CA ASP A 160 -8.03 -5.47 -18.05
C ASP A 160 -6.77 -6.10 -17.43
N PRO A 161 -6.64 -7.44 -17.43
CA PRO A 161 -5.43 -8.12 -16.99
C PRO A 161 -4.25 -7.75 -17.92
N GLY A 162 -3.03 -7.75 -17.38
CA GLY A 162 -1.81 -7.45 -18.17
C GLY A 162 -1.41 -5.97 -18.22
N THR A 163 -2.22 -5.05 -17.72
CA THR A 163 -1.97 -3.58 -17.76
C THR A 163 -1.04 -3.05 -16.64
N ALA A 164 -0.05 -3.84 -16.21
CA ALA A 164 0.96 -3.50 -15.19
C ALA A 164 0.43 -3.03 -13.80
N LYS A 165 -0.88 -3.16 -13.51
CA LYS A 165 -1.51 -2.77 -12.24
C LYS A 165 -0.76 -3.29 -10.99
N SER A 166 -0.54 -4.60 -10.87
CA SER A 166 0.19 -5.16 -9.71
C SER A 166 1.64 -4.65 -9.60
N GLN A 167 2.26 -4.20 -10.69
CA GLN A 167 3.59 -3.58 -10.64
C GLN A 167 3.55 -2.20 -9.99
N PHE A 168 2.49 -1.41 -10.22
CA PHE A 168 2.29 -0.14 -9.51
C PHE A 168 2.18 -0.35 -8.00
N LEU A 169 1.45 -1.37 -7.52
CA LEU A 169 1.39 -1.67 -6.08
C LEU A 169 2.76 -2.01 -5.51
N LYS A 170 3.51 -2.91 -6.17
CA LYS A 170 4.87 -3.28 -5.75
C LYS A 170 5.84 -2.09 -5.75
N PHE A 171 5.63 -1.14 -6.65
CA PHE A 171 6.39 0.10 -6.67
C PHE A 171 6.04 0.99 -5.47
N VAL A 172 4.74 1.17 -5.20
CA VAL A 172 4.24 1.94 -4.04
C VAL A 172 4.71 1.31 -2.73
N GLU A 173 4.70 -0.02 -2.62
CA GLU A 173 5.20 -0.76 -1.46
C GLU A 173 6.65 -0.39 -1.12
N LYS A 174 7.49 -0.19 -2.14
CA LYS A 174 8.92 0.15 -1.96
C LYS A 174 9.18 1.61 -1.63
N ILE A 175 8.28 2.53 -2.01
CA ILE A 175 8.45 3.98 -1.81
C ILE A 175 7.72 4.49 -0.60
N ALA A 176 6.56 3.93 -0.31
CA ALA A 176 5.76 4.33 0.82
C ALA A 176 6.55 4.08 2.12
N PRO A 177 6.53 5.04 3.06
CA PRO A 177 7.26 4.92 4.33
C PRO A 177 6.81 3.72 5.17
N ARG A 178 5.51 3.44 5.14
CA ARG A 178 4.88 2.30 5.80
C ARG A 178 3.84 1.76 4.83
N ALA A 179 4.07 0.58 4.29
CA ALA A 179 3.14 -0.07 3.37
C ALA A 179 2.95 -1.53 3.74
N ILE A 180 1.72 -2.01 3.59
CA ILE A 180 1.38 -3.41 3.80
C ILE A 180 0.70 -3.91 2.56
N PHE A 181 1.29 -4.95 1.98
CA PHE A 181 0.78 -5.61 0.81
C PHE A 181 -0.02 -6.85 1.21
N THR A 182 -1.25 -6.94 0.71
CA THR A 182 -2.13 -8.10 0.90
C THR A 182 -2.82 -8.44 -0.42
N THR A 183 -3.11 -9.73 -0.62
CA THR A 183 -3.86 -10.22 -1.77
C THR A 183 -5.29 -10.51 -1.37
N GLY A 184 -6.25 -10.32 -2.28
CA GLY A 184 -7.68 -10.46 -1.98
C GLY A 184 -8.08 -11.87 -1.53
N GLN A 185 -7.45 -12.91 -2.09
CA GLN A 185 -7.67 -14.31 -1.66
C GLN A 185 -7.07 -14.63 -0.27
N GLY A 186 -5.96 -13.98 0.09
CA GLY A 186 -5.30 -14.16 1.40
C GLY A 186 -5.87 -13.26 2.50
N ALA A 187 -6.62 -12.23 2.11
CA ALA A 187 -7.22 -11.27 3.01
C ALA A 187 -8.57 -11.79 3.55
N SER A 188 -8.56 -12.34 4.77
CA SER A 188 -9.82 -12.56 5.50
C SER A 188 -10.27 -11.27 6.22
N ALA A 189 -11.56 -11.14 6.55
CA ALA A 189 -12.08 -9.97 7.27
C ALA A 189 -11.37 -9.79 8.62
N VAL A 190 -11.04 -10.91 9.25
CA VAL A 190 -10.27 -11.05 10.48
C VAL A 190 -8.81 -10.61 10.26
N GLY A 191 -8.21 -10.98 9.13
CA GLY A 191 -6.84 -10.62 8.74
C GLY A 191 -6.65 -9.18 8.28
N LEU A 192 -7.68 -8.51 7.74
CA LEU A 192 -7.60 -7.08 7.46
C LEU A 192 -7.77 -6.23 8.72
N THR A 193 -8.62 -6.64 9.65
CA THR A 193 -9.04 -5.79 10.78
C THR A 193 -8.18 -6.02 12.01
N ALA A 194 -8.71 -6.67 13.03
CA ALA A 194 -7.98 -7.14 14.20
C ALA A 194 -8.78 -8.29 14.81
N TYR A 195 -8.09 -9.22 15.45
CA TYR A 195 -8.76 -10.35 16.08
C TYR A 195 -8.14 -10.69 17.41
N VAL A 196 -8.97 -11.22 18.30
CA VAL A 196 -8.54 -11.61 19.63
C VAL A 196 -8.22 -13.09 19.60
N ARG A 197 -6.99 -13.43 19.96
CA ARG A 197 -6.53 -14.80 20.15
C ARG A 197 -6.27 -15.03 21.63
N ARG A 198 -6.59 -16.22 22.11
CA ARG A 198 -6.17 -16.65 23.46
C ARG A 198 -4.86 -17.42 23.34
N SER A 199 -3.82 -16.95 24.03
CA SER A 199 -2.56 -17.67 24.10
C SER A 199 -2.77 -19.03 24.77
N PRO A 200 -2.34 -20.16 24.18
CA PRO A 200 -2.54 -21.47 24.78
C PRO A 200 -1.65 -21.68 26.02
N VAL A 201 -0.54 -20.94 26.14
CA VAL A 201 0.45 -21.09 27.22
C VAL A 201 0.17 -20.13 28.38
N SER A 202 -0.07 -18.84 28.10
CA SER A 202 -0.35 -17.86 29.16
C SER A 202 -1.82 -17.73 29.50
N HIS A 203 -2.72 -18.32 28.70
CA HIS A 203 -4.18 -18.16 28.80
C HIS A 203 -4.69 -16.72 28.73
N GLU A 204 -3.81 -15.76 28.41
CA GLU A 204 -4.12 -14.35 28.23
C GLU A 204 -4.77 -14.11 26.86
N TRP A 205 -5.62 -13.10 26.81
CA TRP A 205 -6.20 -12.60 25.57
C TRP A 205 -5.22 -11.63 24.91
N THR A 206 -4.71 -12.01 23.74
CA THR A 206 -3.82 -11.21 22.92
C THR A 206 -4.56 -10.70 21.70
N LEU A 207 -4.50 -9.40 21.45
CA LEU A 207 -5.03 -8.80 20.22
C LEU A 207 -3.97 -8.93 19.12
N GLU A 208 -4.29 -9.64 18.05
CA GLU A 208 -3.50 -9.65 16.83
C GLU A 208 -4.07 -8.59 15.87
N ALA A 209 -3.20 -7.65 15.48
CA ALA A 209 -3.55 -6.60 14.54
C ALA A 209 -3.56 -7.16 13.10
N GLY A 210 -4.62 -6.86 12.36
CA GLY A 210 -4.71 -7.15 10.93
C GLY A 210 -4.05 -6.08 10.07
N ALA A 211 -4.00 -6.32 8.76
CA ALA A 211 -3.25 -5.50 7.80
C ALA A 211 -3.59 -4.00 7.87
N LEU A 212 -4.86 -3.63 8.08
CA LEU A 212 -5.28 -2.22 8.17
C LEU A 212 -4.76 -1.54 9.43
N VAL A 213 -4.82 -2.21 10.57
CA VAL A 213 -4.31 -1.69 11.84
C VAL A 213 -2.80 -1.57 11.81
N LEU A 214 -2.14 -2.54 11.17
CA LEU A 214 -0.71 -2.49 10.92
C LEU A 214 -0.33 -1.39 9.92
N ALA A 215 -1.23 -0.95 9.04
CA ALA A 215 -0.98 0.11 8.06
C ALA A 215 -1.32 1.52 8.59
N ASP A 216 -1.52 1.72 9.89
CA ASP A 216 -1.87 3.03 10.47
C ASP A 216 -0.89 4.14 10.06
N LYS A 217 -1.44 5.26 9.57
CA LYS A 217 -0.74 6.41 8.98
C LYS A 217 0.16 6.09 7.78
N GLY A 218 0.06 4.87 7.25
CA GLY A 218 0.75 4.38 6.06
C GLY A 218 -0.23 4.10 4.92
N VAL A 219 0.14 3.13 4.08
CA VAL A 219 -0.60 2.74 2.89
C VAL A 219 -0.93 1.25 2.94
N CYS A 220 -2.21 0.90 2.83
CA CYS A 220 -2.62 -0.49 2.64
C CYS A 220 -2.80 -0.75 1.14
N LEU A 221 -2.14 -1.79 0.63
CA LEU A 221 -2.16 -2.20 -0.76
C LEU A 221 -2.88 -3.53 -0.88
N ILE A 222 -4.03 -3.54 -1.56
CA ILE A 222 -4.84 -4.73 -1.77
C ILE A 222 -4.87 -5.06 -3.26
N ASP A 223 -4.22 -6.17 -3.64
CA ASP A 223 -4.32 -6.72 -5.00
C ASP A 223 -5.51 -7.69 -5.10
N GLU A 224 -6.06 -7.85 -6.30
CA GLU A 224 -7.21 -8.73 -6.57
C GLU A 224 -8.42 -8.51 -5.65
N PHE A 225 -8.84 -7.24 -5.47
CA PHE A 225 -9.94 -6.89 -4.56
C PHE A 225 -11.27 -7.56 -4.91
N ASP A 226 -11.51 -7.91 -6.18
CA ASP A 226 -12.73 -8.63 -6.61
C ASP A 226 -12.86 -10.02 -5.98
N LYS A 227 -11.73 -10.67 -5.68
CA LYS A 227 -11.71 -12.00 -5.07
C LYS A 227 -11.97 -11.95 -3.55
N VAL A 228 -12.10 -10.75 -2.97
CA VAL A 228 -12.48 -10.56 -1.58
C VAL A 228 -13.99 -10.84 -1.46
N GLY A 229 -14.35 -11.97 -0.86
CA GLY A 229 -15.74 -12.43 -0.82
C GLY A 229 -16.73 -11.39 -0.29
N LEU A 230 -17.95 -11.37 -0.86
CA LEU A 230 -19.04 -10.44 -0.51
C LEU A 230 -19.39 -10.40 1.00
N GLU A 231 -19.12 -11.50 1.72
CA GLU A 231 -19.34 -11.62 3.17
C GLU A 231 -18.46 -10.62 3.97
N MET A 232 -17.28 -10.30 3.44
CA MET A 232 -16.31 -9.34 4.00
C MET A 232 -16.76 -7.89 3.93
N LEU A 233 -17.58 -7.57 2.92
CA LEU A 233 -18.12 -6.24 2.64
C LEU A 233 -19.41 -5.97 3.43
N THR A 234 -20.13 -7.04 3.77
CA THR A 234 -21.43 -7.00 4.47
C THR A 234 -21.28 -7.09 5.99
N CYS A 235 -20.17 -7.66 6.49
CA CYS A 235 -19.88 -7.65 7.93
C CYS A 235 -19.60 -6.21 8.37
N GLY A 236 -20.59 -5.57 9.02
CA GLY A 236 -20.64 -4.15 9.37
C GLY A 236 -19.52 -3.59 10.26
N LYS A 237 -18.40 -4.31 10.43
CA LYS A 237 -17.18 -3.87 11.13
C LYS A 237 -16.11 -3.34 10.18
N SER A 238 -16.03 -3.83 8.93
CA SER A 238 -15.12 -3.29 7.89
C SER A 238 -15.53 -1.87 7.46
N HIS A 239 -16.83 -1.54 7.56
CA HIS A 239 -17.37 -0.24 7.16
C HIS A 239 -16.81 0.92 8.00
N TRP A 240 -16.47 0.68 9.28
CA TRP A 240 -15.92 1.69 10.19
C TRP A 240 -14.41 1.86 10.07
N ILE A 241 -13.67 0.79 9.72
CA ILE A 241 -12.19 0.80 9.72
C ILE A 241 -11.64 1.49 8.46
N MET A 242 -12.41 1.50 7.37
CA MET A 242 -12.08 2.25 6.15
C MET A 242 -12.15 3.78 6.34
N PHE A 243 -12.68 4.29 7.46
CA PHE A 243 -12.83 5.74 7.67
C PHE A 243 -11.52 6.50 7.93
N ASP A 244 -10.42 5.82 8.26
CA ASP A 244 -9.19 6.46 8.76
C ASP A 244 -7.88 5.99 8.08
N LEU A 245 -7.96 5.16 7.03
CA LEU A 245 -6.77 4.56 6.38
C LEU A 245 -6.75 4.78 4.86
N ILE A 246 -5.55 4.96 4.30
CA ILE A 246 -5.29 4.95 2.86
C ILE A 246 -5.44 3.50 2.37
N ASN A 247 -6.52 3.23 1.63
CA ASN A 247 -6.72 1.97 0.93
C ASN A 247 -6.46 2.18 -0.56
N PHE A 248 -5.41 1.57 -1.08
CA PHE A 248 -5.33 1.24 -2.49
C PHE A 248 -5.96 -0.14 -2.66
N SER A 249 -7.03 -0.22 -3.43
CA SER A 249 -7.53 -1.51 -3.89
C SER A 249 -7.46 -1.56 -5.40
N MET A 250 -7.01 -2.69 -5.92
CA MET A 250 -6.95 -2.93 -7.36
C MET A 250 -7.96 -3.97 -7.76
N PHE A 251 -8.64 -3.68 -8.86
CA PHE A 251 -9.59 -4.56 -9.50
C PHE A 251 -8.95 -5.10 -10.79
N ALA A 252 -8.97 -6.42 -10.94
CA ALA A 252 -8.68 -7.10 -12.19
C ALA A 252 -9.98 -7.76 -12.64
N ASP A 253 -10.52 -7.32 -13.78
CA ASP A 253 -11.67 -8.00 -14.40
C ASP A 253 -11.11 -9.14 -15.25
N GLU A 254 -11.17 -10.37 -14.74
CA GLU A 254 -10.98 -11.56 -15.57
C GLU A 254 -12.30 -11.86 -16.29
N ARG A 255 -12.47 -11.37 -17.52
CA ARG A 255 -13.36 -12.05 -18.46
C ARG A 255 -12.55 -13.06 -19.25
N PRO A 256 -12.90 -14.37 -19.23
CA PRO A 256 -12.43 -15.27 -20.25
C PRO A 256 -12.97 -14.76 -21.59
N ARG A 257 -12.07 -14.41 -22.52
CA ARG A 257 -12.41 -14.36 -23.93
C ARG A 257 -12.89 -15.76 -24.28
N GLN A 258 -14.20 -15.97 -24.37
CA GLN A 258 -14.73 -17.13 -25.06
C GLN A 258 -14.36 -16.93 -26.53
N ASP A 259 -13.27 -17.57 -26.95
CA ASP A 259 -13.00 -17.82 -28.35
C ASP A 259 -14.18 -18.63 -28.90
N VAL A 260 -15.10 -17.94 -29.57
CA VAL A 260 -16.15 -18.57 -30.34
C VAL A 260 -15.48 -19.17 -31.56
N ASP A 261 -15.25 -20.48 -31.50
CA ASP A 261 -14.96 -21.33 -32.65
C ASP A 261 -16.09 -21.14 -33.70
N THR A 262 -15.83 -20.35 -34.74
CA THR A 262 -16.71 -20.27 -35.90
C THR A 262 -16.47 -21.48 -36.81
N ARG A 263 -17.26 -22.53 -36.60
CA ARG A 263 -17.61 -23.54 -37.61
C ARG A 263 -19.12 -23.76 -37.56
N GLY A 264 -19.83 -23.39 -38.63
CA GLY A 264 -21.23 -23.75 -38.82
C GLY A 264 -22.02 -22.69 -39.57
N ASP A 265 -22.41 -23.02 -40.80
CA ASP A 265 -23.26 -22.27 -41.71
C ASP A 265 -24.62 -21.87 -41.11
N GLY A 266 -25.16 -20.75 -41.61
CA GLY A 266 -26.61 -20.57 -41.75
C GLY A 266 -27.19 -19.28 -41.18
N ALA A 267 -27.81 -18.50 -42.06
CA ALA A 267 -28.76 -17.42 -41.82
C ALA A 267 -28.19 -16.03 -41.44
N ALA A 268 -27.98 -15.24 -42.49
CA ALA A 268 -28.10 -13.79 -42.43
C ALA A 268 -29.59 -13.41 -42.21
N GLU A 269 -29.86 -12.50 -41.28
CA GLU A 269 -30.59 -11.23 -41.49
C GLU A 269 -31.06 -10.65 -40.15
N HIS A 270 -30.97 -9.32 -40.04
CA HIS A 270 -31.39 -8.48 -38.91
C HIS A 270 -30.56 -8.54 -37.64
N PHE A 271 -29.40 -7.86 -37.59
CA PHE A 271 -28.97 -7.08 -36.40
C PHE A 271 -27.75 -6.21 -36.77
N ASN A 272 -27.98 -5.23 -37.64
CA ASN A 272 -27.16 -4.03 -37.70
C ASN A 272 -28.07 -2.85 -37.37
N ILE A 273 -27.55 -1.88 -36.61
CA ILE A 273 -28.20 -0.67 -36.06
C ILE A 273 -28.59 -0.81 -34.58
N GLN A 274 -27.58 -0.74 -33.69
CA GLN A 274 -27.53 0.31 -32.66
C GLN A 274 -26.14 0.40 -32.01
N GLY A 275 -25.45 1.47 -32.38
CA GLY A 275 -24.41 2.19 -31.65
C GLY A 275 -23.57 1.44 -30.60
N ARG A 276 -22.34 1.13 -31.00
CA ARG A 276 -21.16 1.01 -30.15
C ARG A 276 -21.07 2.19 -29.17
N HIS A 277 -21.67 2.12 -27.99
CA HIS A 277 -21.38 2.95 -26.80
C HIS A 277 -22.22 2.42 -25.62
N ARG A 278 -22.04 1.14 -25.26
CA ARG A 278 -22.51 0.68 -23.94
C ARG A 278 -21.47 1.16 -22.91
N ASN A 279 -21.64 2.40 -22.44
CA ASN A 279 -20.95 2.93 -21.27
C ASN A 279 -21.48 2.22 -20.02
N VAL A 280 -21.11 0.95 -19.83
CA VAL A 280 -21.50 0.16 -18.65
C VAL A 280 -20.32 0.13 -17.69
N ALA A 281 -19.93 1.28 -17.15
CA ALA A 281 -18.93 1.34 -16.08
C ALA A 281 -19.45 0.71 -14.78
N ALA A 282 -20.77 0.75 -14.55
CA ALA A 282 -21.40 0.23 -13.33
C ALA A 282 -21.72 -1.27 -13.36
N GLY A 283 -21.79 -1.90 -14.54
CA GLY A 283 -22.08 -3.35 -14.68
C GLY A 283 -20.84 -4.20 -14.95
N GLN A 284 -19.65 -3.60 -15.05
CA GLN A 284 -18.38 -4.30 -15.24
C GLN A 284 -17.68 -4.66 -13.93
N VAL A 285 -18.13 -4.13 -12.80
CA VAL A 285 -17.48 -4.27 -11.51
C VAL A 285 -18.50 -4.80 -10.51
N ASN A 286 -18.28 -5.99 -9.96
CA ASN A 286 -19.15 -6.64 -8.96
C ASN A 286 -19.04 -6.00 -7.56
N LEU A 287 -18.86 -4.68 -7.49
CA LEU A 287 -18.77 -3.93 -6.24
C LEU A 287 -20.09 -3.22 -5.95
N SER A 288 -20.49 -3.23 -4.68
CA SER A 288 -21.67 -2.49 -4.26
C SER A 288 -21.40 -0.99 -4.21
N GLU A 289 -22.41 -0.18 -4.54
CA GLU A 289 -22.37 1.29 -4.51
C GLU A 289 -21.84 1.89 -3.19
N PRO A 290 -22.14 1.32 -2.00
CA PRO A 290 -21.58 1.81 -0.72
C PRO A 290 -20.05 1.70 -0.61
N ILE A 291 -19.42 0.80 -1.36
CA ILE A 291 -17.96 0.63 -1.37
C ILE A 291 -17.35 1.56 -2.41
N MET A 292 -17.95 1.66 -3.60
CA MET A 292 -17.47 2.54 -4.66
C MET A 292 -17.45 4.00 -4.22
N SER A 293 -18.46 4.45 -3.47
CA SER A 293 -18.54 5.81 -2.92
C SER A 293 -17.45 6.16 -1.89
N ARG A 294 -16.64 5.17 -1.47
CA ARG A 294 -15.55 5.34 -0.50
C ARG A 294 -14.17 5.50 -1.15
N PHE A 295 -14.09 5.27 -2.46
CA PHE A 295 -12.92 5.57 -3.26
C PHE A 295 -13.05 6.98 -3.82
N ASP A 296 -12.02 7.79 -3.62
CA ASP A 296 -12.01 9.20 -4.03
C ASP A 296 -11.55 9.32 -5.49
N ILE A 297 -10.61 8.46 -5.91
CA ILE A 297 -10.07 8.40 -7.26
C ILE A 297 -10.35 7.02 -7.83
N LEU A 298 -11.11 6.97 -8.93
CA LEU A 298 -11.33 5.77 -9.73
C LEU A 298 -10.55 5.91 -11.03
N CYS A 299 -9.59 5.03 -11.30
CA CYS A 299 -8.97 4.94 -12.62
C CYS A 299 -9.38 3.63 -13.28
N VAL A 300 -10.00 3.74 -14.45
CA VAL A 300 -10.34 2.60 -15.30
C VAL A 300 -9.34 2.55 -16.44
N VAL A 301 -8.60 1.45 -16.53
CA VAL A 301 -7.68 1.15 -17.62
C VAL A 301 -8.40 0.26 -18.61
N ARG A 302 -8.45 0.69 -19.86
CA ARG A 302 -8.96 -0.09 -20.98
C ARG A 302 -7.81 -0.35 -21.93
N ASP A 303 -7.65 -1.62 -22.29
CA ASP A 303 -6.66 -2.03 -23.28
C ASP A 303 -7.30 -1.95 -24.68
N GLU A 304 -7.13 -0.81 -25.33
CA GLU A 304 -7.53 -0.60 -26.73
C GLU A 304 -6.31 -0.76 -27.63
N ALA A 305 -6.37 -1.72 -28.57
CA ALA A 305 -5.26 -2.00 -29.47
C ALA A 305 -5.02 -0.83 -30.44
N ASP A 306 -3.89 -0.14 -30.28
CA ASP A 306 -3.42 0.92 -31.17
C ASP A 306 -1.99 0.60 -31.62
N PRO A 307 -1.76 0.36 -32.93
CA PRO A 307 -0.44 -0.05 -33.44
C PRO A 307 0.68 0.95 -33.13
N GLN A 308 0.38 2.25 -33.01
CA GLN A 308 1.41 3.26 -32.72
C GLN A 308 1.85 3.23 -31.26
N ILE A 309 0.89 3.14 -30.34
CA ILE A 309 1.15 3.08 -28.89
C ILE A 309 1.80 1.74 -28.55
N ASP A 310 1.34 0.66 -29.18
CA ASP A 310 1.88 -0.69 -28.98
C ASP A 310 3.34 -0.79 -29.45
N GLU A 311 3.69 -0.15 -30.57
CA GLU A 311 5.09 -0.10 -31.02
C GLU A 311 5.98 0.65 -30.02
N GLN A 312 5.51 1.78 -29.49
CA GLN A 312 6.23 2.54 -28.47
C GLN A 312 6.38 1.75 -27.16
N LEU A 313 5.29 1.11 -26.72
CA LEU A 313 5.28 0.25 -25.54
C LEU A 313 6.26 -0.92 -25.71
N ALA A 314 6.25 -1.59 -26.86
CA ALA A 314 7.14 -2.69 -27.16
C ALA A 314 8.61 -2.26 -27.14
N LYS A 315 8.95 -1.14 -27.79
CA LYS A 315 10.31 -0.56 -27.75
C LYS A 315 10.74 -0.26 -26.32
N PHE A 316 9.86 0.34 -25.52
CA PHE A 316 10.13 0.65 -24.13
C PHE A 316 10.35 -0.60 -23.26
N VAL A 317 9.51 -1.63 -23.42
CA VAL A 317 9.63 -2.90 -22.68
C VAL A 317 10.94 -3.62 -23.05
N VAL A 318 11.28 -3.70 -24.34
CA VAL A 318 12.55 -4.28 -24.79
C VAL A 318 13.73 -3.50 -24.22
N GLY A 319 13.70 -2.17 -24.28
CA GLY A 319 14.73 -1.32 -23.70
C GLY A 319 14.88 -1.52 -22.18
N SER A 320 13.77 -1.66 -21.46
CA SER A 320 13.75 -1.95 -20.03
C SER A 320 14.40 -3.32 -19.73
N HIS A 321 14.06 -4.37 -20.48
CA HIS A 321 14.65 -5.69 -20.27
C HIS A 321 16.16 -5.72 -20.54
N VAL A 322 16.63 -4.98 -21.56
CA VAL A 322 18.07 -4.85 -21.85
C VAL A 322 18.79 -4.15 -20.70
N ARG A 323 18.21 -3.06 -20.14
CA ARG A 323 18.80 -2.31 -19.01
C ARG A 323 18.87 -3.12 -17.72
N HIS A 324 17.87 -3.98 -17.47
CA HIS A 324 17.81 -4.80 -16.26
C HIS A 324 18.52 -6.16 -16.41
N HIS A 325 19.24 -6.40 -17.52
CA HIS A 325 19.96 -7.64 -17.71
C HIS A 325 21.15 -7.75 -16.75
N PRO A 326 21.30 -8.85 -15.99
CA PRO A 326 22.33 -8.96 -14.94
C PRO A 326 23.77 -8.96 -15.48
N ALA A 327 23.98 -9.25 -16.76
CA ALA A 327 25.29 -9.23 -17.41
C ALA A 327 25.56 -7.95 -18.23
N ALA A 328 24.65 -6.98 -18.22
CA ALA A 328 24.90 -5.69 -18.88
C ALA A 328 25.87 -4.84 -18.05
N PRO A 329 26.84 -4.14 -18.69
CA PRO A 329 27.76 -3.27 -17.97
C PRO A 329 26.97 -2.13 -17.29
N PRO A 330 27.25 -1.83 -16.00
CA PRO A 330 26.70 -0.64 -15.36
C PRO A 330 27.33 0.57 -16.05
N ALA A 331 26.50 1.44 -16.63
CA ALA A 331 26.87 2.65 -17.37
C ALA A 331 27.25 2.49 -18.86
N ALA A 332 26.41 1.82 -19.65
CA ALA A 332 26.19 2.30 -21.02
C ALA A 332 25.09 3.36 -21.00
N GLU A 333 25.48 4.63 -20.87
CA GLU A 333 24.67 5.77 -21.28
C GLU A 333 24.40 5.64 -22.78
N ILE A 334 23.40 4.85 -23.16
CA ILE A 334 22.78 4.99 -24.48
C ILE A 334 21.86 6.19 -24.33
N THR A 335 22.43 7.34 -24.71
CA THR A 335 21.74 8.58 -25.05
C THR A 335 20.54 8.30 -25.94
N ASP A 336 19.43 8.97 -25.60
CA ASP A 336 18.24 9.27 -26.43
C ASP A 336 16.92 8.81 -25.83
N ASP A 337 16.62 9.27 -24.62
CA ASP A 337 15.25 9.66 -24.28
C ASP A 337 15.32 10.95 -23.46
N ALA A 338 15.03 12.09 -24.09
CA ALA A 338 14.93 13.40 -23.44
C ALA A 338 13.84 13.47 -22.34
N GLN A 339 13.10 12.38 -22.11
CA GLN A 339 12.14 12.21 -21.02
C GLN A 339 12.75 11.54 -19.77
N ALA A 340 13.88 10.82 -19.89
CA ALA A 340 14.54 10.19 -18.75
C ALA A 340 15.30 11.19 -17.87
N SER A 341 15.64 12.38 -18.41
CA SER A 341 16.38 13.42 -17.69
C SER A 341 15.57 14.16 -16.62
N ASP A 342 14.25 14.02 -16.61
CA ASP A 342 13.39 14.78 -15.68
C ASP A 342 13.00 13.99 -14.42
N ALA A 343 13.23 12.66 -14.42
CA ALA A 343 12.93 11.78 -13.31
C ALA A 343 13.86 12.02 -12.11
N LEU A 344 13.28 12.08 -10.92
CA LEU A 344 14.01 12.22 -9.66
C LEU A 344 14.57 10.87 -9.20
N PRO A 345 15.75 10.86 -8.55
CA PRO A 345 16.25 9.66 -7.88
C PRO A 345 15.24 9.14 -6.87
N GLN A 346 15.03 7.82 -6.86
CA GLN A 346 14.01 7.19 -6.00
C GLN A 346 14.27 7.41 -4.51
N ASP A 347 15.54 7.41 -4.08
CA ASP A 347 15.90 7.67 -2.68
C ASP A 347 15.56 9.10 -2.26
N LEU A 348 15.77 10.07 -3.16
CA LEU A 348 15.41 11.45 -2.91
C LEU A 348 13.88 11.64 -2.89
N LEU A 349 13.15 10.93 -3.76
CA LEU A 349 11.69 10.94 -3.77
C LEU A 349 11.10 10.42 -2.45
N LYS A 350 11.65 9.32 -1.91
CA LYS A 350 11.23 8.78 -0.60
C LYS A 350 11.46 9.80 0.52
N LYS A 351 12.66 10.40 0.58
CA LYS A 351 12.99 11.45 1.56
C LYS A 351 12.05 12.66 1.42
N TYR A 352 11.80 13.10 0.19
CA TYR A 352 10.88 14.19 -0.12
C TYR A 352 9.47 13.92 0.41
N LEU A 353 8.95 12.70 0.18
CA LEU A 353 7.63 12.31 0.62
C LEU A 353 7.48 12.32 2.14
N VAL A 354 8.47 11.75 2.83
CA VAL A 354 8.52 11.72 4.29
C VAL A 354 8.57 13.14 4.87
N TYR A 355 9.45 13.99 4.34
CA TYR A 355 9.58 15.38 4.74
C TYR A 355 8.26 16.15 4.54
N ALA A 356 7.63 16.00 3.37
CA ALA A 356 6.38 16.67 3.05
C ALA A 356 5.23 16.25 3.98
N ARG A 357 5.05 14.95 4.24
CA ARG A 357 3.96 14.45 5.10
C ARG A 357 4.07 14.91 6.56
N GLN A 358 5.28 15.11 7.07
CA GLN A 358 5.50 15.44 8.48
C GLN A 358 5.55 16.94 8.75
N ASN A 359 6.20 17.70 7.89
CA ASN A 359 6.49 19.11 8.16
C ASN A 359 5.48 20.06 7.49
N ILE A 360 4.81 19.64 6.42
CA ILE A 360 3.96 20.51 5.62
C ILE A 360 2.48 20.23 5.90
N HIS A 361 1.78 21.26 6.33
CA HIS A 361 0.36 21.22 6.65
C HIS A 361 -0.37 22.37 5.94
N PRO A 362 -0.81 22.16 4.68
CA PRO A 362 -1.30 23.23 3.83
C PRO A 362 -2.65 23.76 4.31
N ARG A 363 -2.75 25.09 4.45
CA ARG A 363 -3.99 25.78 4.77
C ARG A 363 -4.62 26.32 3.49
N LEU A 364 -5.93 26.16 3.38
CA LEU A 364 -6.70 26.69 2.26
C LEU A 364 -6.95 28.17 2.51
N HIS A 365 -6.35 29.03 1.68
CA HIS A 365 -6.61 30.47 1.66
C HIS A 365 -7.27 30.83 0.34
N ASN A 366 -8.40 31.56 0.40
CA ASN A 366 -9.06 32.14 -0.77
C ASN A 366 -9.48 31.12 -1.85
N MET A 367 -10.19 30.07 -1.44
CA MET A 367 -10.75 29.08 -2.36
C MET A 367 -12.07 29.59 -2.96
N ASP A 368 -12.23 29.46 -4.27
CA ASP A 368 -13.49 29.74 -4.98
C ASP A 368 -14.53 28.67 -4.63
N GLN A 369 -15.22 28.87 -3.50
CA GLN A 369 -16.24 27.95 -2.98
C GLN A 369 -17.36 27.74 -4.00
N ASP A 370 -17.76 28.80 -4.70
CA ASP A 370 -18.80 28.77 -5.72
C ASP A 370 -18.45 27.85 -6.89
N LYS A 371 -17.17 27.81 -7.29
CA LYS A 371 -16.72 26.97 -8.40
C LYS A 371 -16.83 25.49 -8.04
N ILE A 372 -16.45 25.13 -6.81
CA ILE A 372 -16.54 23.76 -6.30
C ILE A 372 -18.00 23.35 -6.13
N ALA A 373 -18.84 24.24 -5.58
CA ALA A 373 -20.27 23.98 -5.42
C ALA A 373 -20.96 23.74 -6.77
N LYS A 374 -20.64 24.56 -7.79
CA LYS A 374 -21.14 24.38 -9.16
C LYS A 374 -20.67 23.05 -9.76
N LEU A 375 -19.38 22.75 -9.66
CA LEU A 375 -18.82 21.50 -10.19
C LEU A 375 -19.52 20.27 -9.57
N TYR A 376 -19.71 20.27 -8.25
CA TYR A 376 -20.40 19.17 -7.57
C TYR A 376 -21.87 19.04 -8.01
N SER A 377 -22.58 20.17 -8.19
CA SER A 377 -23.95 20.16 -8.70
C SER A 377 -24.03 19.57 -10.11
N THR A 378 -23.10 19.95 -11.00
CA THR A 378 -23.02 19.43 -12.37
C THR A 378 -22.78 17.92 -12.37
N LEU A 379 -21.80 17.44 -11.62
CA LEU A 379 -21.50 16.00 -11.52
C LEU A 379 -22.72 15.20 -11.05
N ARG A 380 -23.47 15.73 -10.08
CA ARG A 380 -24.67 15.06 -9.55
C ARG A 380 -25.84 15.05 -10.53
N GLN A 381 -26.01 16.12 -11.31
CA GLN A 381 -27.01 16.18 -12.37
C GLN A 381 -26.71 15.17 -13.48
N GLU A 382 -25.46 15.11 -13.94
CA GLU A 382 -25.02 14.16 -14.98
C GLU A 382 -25.12 12.70 -14.53
N SER A 383 -24.89 12.43 -13.25
CA SER A 383 -25.02 11.09 -12.66
C SER A 383 -26.46 10.57 -12.71
N MET A 384 -27.45 11.45 -12.52
CA MET A 384 -28.87 11.06 -12.64
C MET A 384 -29.26 10.75 -14.10
N VAL A 385 -28.68 11.48 -15.06
CA VAL A 385 -28.97 11.31 -16.48
C VAL A 385 -28.31 10.05 -17.04
N SER A 386 -27.13 9.66 -16.55
CA SER A 386 -26.44 8.45 -17.03
C SER A 386 -26.93 7.15 -16.36
N ALA A 387 -27.69 7.25 -15.27
CA ALA A 387 -28.24 6.09 -14.56
C ALA A 387 -29.66 5.69 -15.00
N GLY A 388 -30.35 6.54 -15.78
CA GLY A 388 -31.62 6.25 -16.44
C GLY A 388 -31.42 5.85 -17.89
#